data_AF-A0A914GTK6-F1
#
_entry.id   AF-A0A914GTK6-F1
#
_cell.length_a   1.000
_cell.length_b   1.000
_cell.length_c   1.000
_cell.angle_alpha   90.00
_cell.angle_beta   90.00
_cell.angle_gamma   90.00
#
_symmetry.space_group_name_H-M   'P 1'
#
loop_
_entity.id
_entity.type
_entity.pdbx_description
1 polymer ?
#
loop_
_entity_poly.entity_id
_entity_poly.type
_entity_poly.pdbx_seq_one_letter_code
_entity_poly.pdbx_strand_id
1 'polypeptide(L)'
;MANSCDYEKDQLQVLLQDESRLNAMVDSMPQVTSLPNDKELKLAQSKSLAEYNLSIEPQLKKALAHLRDTHANVAEVKEEVNVMKSKLDSVAETRSLDSVCSSLKNLAQSADDESETISDHFYKGSVEIDDFVKKFTEKRVMFHTRRLKSEKLAELLRQQSNYQQQHLPAFVAGMTAPLSYTGHGRLRVGCGNVATNRHYPTLRESANAPYPEDLYEPRFESERKYPDVALINVLLQAHDYQPVEKFQSYVHWAAKQFEFRVIESYGLAHTAELVKEFKAGSSDRSSHAPVGMKINVKKHCPRDEQCRYIPDPQLEDFKETLRNLDDPVVRKLLGWEA
;
A
#
# COMPACT_ATOMS: atom_id res chain seq x y z
N MET A 1 -4.82 54.53 -37.99
CA MET A 1 -4.42 53.92 -39.27
C MET A 1 -4.70 54.95 -40.35
N ALA A 2 -3.68 55.66 -40.82
CA ALA A 2 -3.79 56.45 -42.05
C ALA A 2 -3.65 55.47 -43.21
N ASN A 3 -4.74 55.27 -43.94
CA ASN A 3 -4.80 54.36 -45.07
C ASN A 3 -3.95 54.91 -46.22
N SER A 4 -3.31 54.02 -46.97
CA SER A 4 -2.45 54.28 -48.14
C SER A 4 -3.14 55.05 -49.30
N CYS A 5 -4.36 55.57 -49.12
CA CYS A 5 -5.16 56.25 -50.14
C CYS A 5 -5.05 57.78 -50.15
N ASP A 6 -4.36 58.40 -49.19
CA ASP A 6 -4.39 59.87 -49.02
C ASP A 6 -3.14 60.62 -49.50
N TYR A 7 -2.17 59.95 -50.17
CA TYR A 7 -0.91 60.58 -50.58
C TYR A 7 -0.70 60.57 -52.10
N GLU A 8 -0.50 61.75 -52.69
CA GLU A 8 -0.14 61.94 -54.09
C GLU A 8 1.33 61.56 -54.37
N LYS A 9 1.64 61.19 -55.62
CA LYS A 9 2.95 60.68 -56.08
C LYS A 9 4.14 61.56 -55.69
N ASP A 10 3.98 62.88 -55.77
CA ASP A 10 5.05 63.83 -55.45
C ASP A 10 5.29 63.91 -53.93
N GLN A 11 4.24 63.72 -53.12
CA GLN A 11 4.37 63.67 -51.66
C GLN A 11 5.04 62.37 -51.19
N LEU A 12 4.78 61.25 -51.89
CA LEU A 12 5.47 59.99 -51.67
C LEU A 12 6.95 60.07 -52.05
N GLN A 13 7.30 60.83 -53.10
CA GLN A 13 8.68 61.03 -53.53
C GLN A 13 9.47 61.92 -52.55
N VAL A 14 8.84 62.93 -51.97
CA VAL A 14 9.40 63.75 -50.88
C VAL A 14 9.56 62.94 -49.59
N LEU A 15 8.59 62.10 -49.24
CA LEU A 15 8.68 61.18 -48.10
C LEU A 15 9.82 60.16 -48.25
N LEU A 16 10.07 59.68 -49.47
CA LEU A 16 11.17 58.76 -49.76
C LEU A 16 12.55 59.43 -49.72
N GLN A 17 12.62 60.74 -50.00
CA GLN A 17 13.87 61.52 -50.00
C GLN A 17 14.25 62.08 -48.62
N ASP A 18 13.32 62.13 -47.66
CA ASP A 18 13.53 62.65 -46.31
C ASP A 18 13.41 61.54 -45.27
N GLU A 19 14.55 60.91 -44.95
CA GLU A 19 14.65 59.85 -43.94
C GLU A 19 14.17 60.30 -42.56
N SER A 20 14.29 61.59 -42.22
CA SER A 20 13.87 62.14 -40.93
C SER A 20 12.35 62.03 -40.75
N ARG A 21 11.60 62.25 -41.83
CA ARG A 21 10.15 62.20 -41.84
C ARG A 21 9.62 60.77 -41.83
N LEU A 22 10.31 59.84 -42.50
CA LEU A 22 10.06 58.40 -42.40
C LEU A 22 10.32 57.89 -40.97
N ASN A 23 11.45 58.26 -40.36
CA ASN A 23 11.78 57.90 -38.98
C ASN A 23 10.74 58.45 -37.99
N ALA A 24 10.29 59.71 -38.16
CA ALA A 24 9.23 60.27 -37.33
C ALA A 24 7.89 59.51 -37.46
N MET A 25 7.57 59.00 -38.66
CA MET A 25 6.38 58.16 -38.86
C MET A 25 6.54 56.80 -38.18
N VAL A 26 7.72 56.18 -38.26
CA VAL A 26 8.04 54.92 -37.57
C VAL A 26 8.00 55.09 -36.05
N ASP A 27 8.58 56.17 -35.53
CA ASP A 27 8.55 56.52 -34.11
C ASP A 27 7.12 56.80 -33.62
N SER A 28 6.24 57.31 -34.48
CA SER A 28 4.82 57.50 -34.16
C SER A 28 3.99 56.21 -34.20
N MET A 29 4.55 55.10 -34.71
CA MET A 29 3.82 53.84 -34.74
C MET A 29 3.57 53.35 -33.30
N PRO A 30 2.35 52.90 -32.98
CA PRO A 30 2.02 52.40 -31.63
C PRO A 30 2.91 51.23 -31.21
N GLN A 31 3.39 50.45 -32.18
CA GLN A 31 4.34 49.36 -31.96
C GLN A 31 5.67 49.88 -31.43
N VAL A 32 6.27 50.91 -32.07
CA VAL A 32 7.59 51.45 -31.68
C VAL A 32 7.51 52.25 -30.38
N THR A 33 6.44 53.03 -30.19
CA THR A 33 6.22 53.79 -28.93
C THR A 33 5.97 52.91 -27.71
N SER A 34 5.42 51.70 -27.88
CA SER A 34 5.17 50.75 -26.78
C SER A 34 6.42 49.98 -26.33
N LEU A 35 7.42 49.82 -27.20
CA LEU A 35 8.63 49.04 -26.93
C LEU A 35 9.45 49.51 -25.72
N PRO A 36 9.65 50.83 -25.46
CA PRO A 36 10.33 51.30 -24.26
C PRO A 36 9.62 50.89 -22.97
N ASN A 37 8.29 51.00 -22.94
CA ASN A 37 7.47 50.58 -21.79
C ASN A 37 7.51 49.06 -21.61
N ASP A 38 7.41 48.29 -22.68
CA ASP A 38 7.52 46.83 -22.62
C ASP A 38 8.91 46.39 -22.14
N LYS A 39 9.97 47.05 -22.60
CA LYS A 39 11.34 46.84 -22.13
C LYS A 39 11.47 47.14 -20.64
N GLU A 40 10.97 48.29 -20.19
CA GLU A 40 11.00 48.69 -18.78
C GLU A 40 10.22 47.70 -17.91
N LEU A 41 9.03 47.29 -18.35
CA LEU A 41 8.22 46.27 -17.69
C LEU A 41 8.97 44.94 -17.57
N LYS A 42 9.61 44.47 -18.64
CA LYS A 42 10.39 43.22 -18.63
C LYS A 42 11.62 43.31 -17.73
N LEU A 43 12.30 44.46 -17.72
CA LEU A 43 13.43 44.70 -16.82
C LEU A 43 12.97 44.74 -15.36
N ALA A 44 11.85 45.39 -15.06
CA ALA A 44 11.27 45.42 -13.72
C ALA A 44 10.87 44.02 -13.25
N GLN A 45 10.24 43.21 -14.11
CA GLN A 45 9.90 41.82 -13.82
C GLN A 45 11.15 40.97 -13.55
N SER A 46 12.15 41.05 -14.41
CA SER A 46 13.42 40.33 -14.24
C SER A 46 14.14 40.73 -12.95
N LYS A 47 14.20 42.04 -12.66
CA LYS A 47 14.79 42.57 -11.44
C LYS A 47 14.07 42.08 -10.20
N SER A 48 12.74 42.15 -10.16
CA SER A 48 11.94 41.68 -9.03
C SER A 48 12.13 40.17 -8.80
N LEU A 49 12.18 39.37 -9.86
CA LEU A 49 12.46 37.93 -9.75
C LEU A 49 13.88 37.66 -9.22
N ALA A 50 14.88 38.41 -9.68
CA ALA A 50 16.25 38.28 -9.18
C ALA A 50 16.35 38.66 -7.70
N GLU A 51 15.72 39.76 -7.28
CA GLU A 51 15.68 40.19 -5.87
C GLU A 51 14.96 39.16 -4.99
N TYR A 52 13.85 38.60 -5.47
CA TYR A 52 13.16 37.51 -4.78
C TYR A 52 14.07 36.26 -4.64
N ASN A 53 14.71 35.81 -5.71
CA ASN A 53 15.63 34.67 -5.67
C ASN A 53 16.78 34.89 -4.69
N LEU A 54 17.38 36.09 -4.67
CA LEU A 54 18.43 36.48 -3.73
C LEU A 54 17.91 36.48 -2.28
N SER A 55 16.65 36.83 -2.05
CA SER A 55 16.05 36.82 -0.70
C SER A 55 15.78 35.40 -0.17
N ILE A 56 15.57 34.43 -1.06
CA ILE A 56 15.31 33.02 -0.71
C ILE A 56 16.62 32.24 -0.48
N GLU A 57 17.69 32.59 -1.20
CA GLU A 57 19.00 31.96 -1.07
C GLU A 57 19.51 31.79 0.38
N PRO A 58 19.46 32.80 1.29
CA PRO A 58 19.93 32.63 2.66
C PRO A 58 19.07 31.65 3.46
N GLN A 59 17.75 31.60 3.21
CA GLN A 59 16.86 30.64 3.87
C GLN A 59 17.17 29.22 3.41
N LEU A 60 17.40 29.02 2.10
CA LEU A 60 17.79 27.73 1.54
C LEU A 60 19.15 27.28 2.07
N LYS A 61 20.13 28.18 2.17
CA LYS A 61 21.45 27.87 2.76
C LYS A 61 21.33 27.47 4.21
N LYS A 62 20.51 28.17 5.00
CA LYS A 62 20.24 27.82 6.40
C LYS A 62 19.57 26.44 6.52
N ALA A 63 18.57 26.15 5.68
CA ALA A 63 17.90 24.86 5.67
C ALA A 63 18.87 23.72 5.27
N LEU A 64 19.73 23.94 4.28
CA LEU A 64 20.77 22.98 3.88
C LEU A 64 21.80 22.74 4.98
N ALA A 65 22.23 23.78 5.68
CA ALA A 65 23.13 23.64 6.82
C ALA A 65 22.47 22.80 7.92
N HIS A 66 21.23 23.13 8.30
CA HIS A 66 20.47 22.37 9.29
C HIS A 66 20.27 20.91 8.87
N LEU A 67 19.98 20.63 7.60
CA LEU A 67 19.86 19.26 7.09
C LEU A 67 21.19 18.49 7.20
N ARG A 68 22.32 19.15 6.89
CA ARG A 68 23.64 18.53 7.04
C ARG A 68 23.95 18.21 8.49
N ASP A 69 23.70 19.15 9.40
CA ASP A 69 23.95 18.98 10.83
C ASP A 69 23.08 17.87 11.41
N THR A 70 21.79 17.87 11.09
CA THR A 70 20.87 16.80 11.54
C THR A 70 21.24 15.44 10.96
N HIS A 71 21.64 15.36 9.69
CA HIS A 71 22.11 14.12 9.10
C HIS A 71 23.42 13.62 9.73
N ALA A 72 24.34 14.53 10.08
CA ALA A 72 25.57 14.18 10.80
C ALA A 72 25.26 13.60 12.18
N ASN A 73 24.35 14.24 12.94
CA ASN A 73 23.90 13.75 14.24
C ASN A 73 23.23 12.37 14.13
N VAL A 74 22.38 12.16 13.11
CA VAL A 74 21.75 10.85 12.86
C VAL A 74 22.81 9.78 12.59
N ALA A 75 23.86 10.10 11.84
CA ALA A 75 24.95 9.16 11.56
C ALA A 75 25.72 8.79 12.84
N GLU A 76 26.00 9.75 13.73
CA GLU A 76 26.63 9.52 15.02
C GLU A 76 25.77 8.63 15.93
N VAL A 77 24.52 9.01 16.15
CA VAL A 77 23.57 8.25 17.00
C VAL A 77 23.35 6.83 16.44
N LYS A 78 23.30 6.68 15.13
CA LYS A 78 23.21 5.36 14.49
C LYS A 78 24.42 4.49 14.83
N GLU A 79 25.62 5.05 14.84
CA GLU A 79 26.82 4.30 15.20
C GLU A 79 26.79 3.89 16.68
N GLU A 80 26.36 4.77 17.57
CA GLU A 80 26.15 4.42 18.99
C GLU A 80 25.16 3.27 19.16
N VAL A 81 24.03 3.31 18.42
CA VAL A 81 23.03 2.24 18.41
C VAL A 81 23.62 0.94 17.84
N ASN A 82 24.41 0.99 16.78
CA ASN A 82 25.08 -0.19 16.21
C ASN A 82 26.05 -0.84 17.22
N VAL A 83 26.81 -0.01 17.95
CA VAL A 83 27.70 -0.47 19.02
C VAL A 83 26.89 -1.13 20.15
N MET A 84 25.80 -0.49 20.60
CA MET A 84 24.92 -1.06 21.62
C MET A 84 24.27 -2.37 21.17
N LYS A 85 23.84 -2.44 19.92
CA LYS A 85 23.27 -3.65 19.31
C LYS A 85 24.29 -4.78 19.23
N SER A 86 25.54 -4.49 18.85
CA SER A 86 26.62 -5.48 18.83
C SER A 86 26.93 -6.02 20.22
N LYS A 87 26.94 -5.14 21.24
CA LYS A 87 27.06 -5.55 22.65
C LYS A 87 25.87 -6.42 23.07
N LEU A 88 24.65 -6.05 22.68
CA LEU A 88 23.45 -6.83 22.98
C LEU A 88 23.48 -8.22 22.32
N ASP A 89 23.89 -8.30 21.06
CA ASP A 89 24.00 -9.55 20.31
C ASP A 89 25.02 -10.49 20.97
N SER A 90 26.19 -10.01 21.39
CA SER A 90 27.17 -10.85 22.10
C SER A 90 26.66 -11.37 23.46
N VAL A 91 25.94 -10.55 24.23
CA VAL A 91 25.29 -10.99 25.47
C VAL A 91 24.15 -11.97 25.18
N ALA A 92 23.38 -11.75 24.11
CA ALA A 92 22.28 -12.63 23.72
C ALA A 92 22.79 -13.99 23.22
N GLU A 93 23.91 -14.04 22.50
CA GLU A 93 24.53 -15.30 22.04
C GLU A 93 25.00 -16.13 23.24
N THR A 94 25.75 -15.53 24.17
CA THR A 94 26.22 -16.22 25.37
C THR A 94 25.08 -16.67 26.29
N ARG A 95 23.98 -15.92 26.34
CA ARG A 95 22.80 -16.22 27.17
C ARG A 95 21.64 -16.91 26.43
N SER A 96 21.84 -17.30 25.18
CA SER A 96 20.83 -18.07 24.45
C SER A 96 20.51 -19.37 25.20
N LEU A 97 19.26 -19.82 25.13
CA LEU A 97 18.82 -21.00 25.88
C LEU A 97 19.62 -22.26 25.49
N ASP A 98 20.01 -22.37 24.22
CA ASP A 98 20.88 -23.43 23.71
C ASP A 98 22.32 -23.33 24.23
N SER A 99 22.88 -22.11 24.33
CA SER A 99 24.19 -21.86 24.96
C SER A 99 24.17 -22.23 26.45
N VAL A 100 23.12 -21.83 27.17
CA VAL A 100 22.93 -22.19 28.60
C VAL A 100 22.78 -23.71 28.76
N CYS A 101 22.02 -24.38 27.89
CA CYS A 101 21.88 -25.83 27.89
C CYS A 101 23.23 -26.54 27.68
N SER A 102 23.99 -26.12 26.68
CA SER A 102 25.32 -26.66 26.37
C SER A 102 26.31 -26.41 27.51
N SER A 103 26.32 -25.20 28.08
CA SER A 103 27.13 -24.85 29.25
C SER A 103 26.78 -25.73 30.46
N LEU A 104 25.50 -25.94 30.74
CA LEU A 104 25.06 -26.83 31.83
C LEU A 104 25.51 -28.28 31.62
N LYS A 105 25.50 -28.79 30.38
CA LYS A 105 26.03 -30.12 30.06
C LYS A 105 27.53 -30.22 30.33
N ASN A 106 28.31 -29.23 29.89
CA ASN A 106 29.75 -29.18 30.14
C ASN A 106 30.07 -29.07 31.65
N LEU A 107 29.32 -28.23 32.38
CA LEU A 107 29.45 -28.10 33.84
C LEU A 107 28.96 -29.32 34.61
N ALA A 108 28.06 -30.12 34.04
CA ALA A 108 27.68 -31.41 34.59
C ALA A 108 28.85 -32.40 34.38
N GLN A 109 29.35 -32.55 33.16
CA GLN A 109 30.48 -33.44 32.87
C GLN A 109 31.71 -33.12 33.73
N SER A 110 32.10 -31.85 33.82
CA SER A 110 33.21 -31.41 34.69
C SER A 110 32.99 -31.76 36.17
N ALA A 111 31.75 -31.72 36.67
CA ALA A 111 31.46 -32.16 38.03
C ALA A 111 31.52 -33.68 38.20
N ASP A 112 31.25 -34.45 37.14
CA ASP A 112 31.41 -35.90 37.10
C ASP A 112 32.89 -36.27 37.14
N ASP A 113 33.70 -35.66 36.27
CA ASP A 113 35.15 -35.84 36.19
C ASP A 113 35.84 -35.47 37.53
N GLU A 114 35.39 -34.38 38.17
CA GLU A 114 35.86 -34.00 39.51
C GLU A 114 35.46 -35.04 40.57
N SER A 115 34.28 -35.65 40.46
CA SER A 115 33.85 -36.73 41.37
C SER A 115 34.65 -38.01 41.17
N GLU A 116 35.00 -38.35 39.93
CA GLU A 116 35.91 -39.46 39.60
C GLU A 116 37.31 -39.20 40.15
N THR A 117 37.81 -37.97 40.00
CA THR A 117 39.11 -37.57 40.57
C THR A 117 39.12 -37.72 42.10
N ILE A 118 38.04 -37.34 42.78
CA ILE A 118 37.88 -37.53 44.23
C ILE A 118 37.88 -39.03 44.58
N SER A 119 37.19 -39.87 43.80
CA SER A 119 37.20 -41.33 43.98
C SER A 119 38.60 -41.92 43.80
N ASP A 120 39.35 -41.49 42.79
CA ASP A 120 40.72 -41.94 42.54
C ASP A 120 41.65 -41.59 43.71
N HIS A 121 41.53 -40.38 44.25
CA HIS A 121 42.31 -39.97 45.42
C HIS A 121 41.97 -40.78 46.67
N PHE A 122 40.71 -41.18 46.84
CA PHE A 122 40.29 -42.07 47.92
C PHE A 122 40.88 -43.48 47.77
N TYR A 123 40.84 -44.08 46.58
CA TYR A 123 41.45 -45.39 46.32
C TYR A 123 42.97 -45.39 46.52
N LYS A 124 43.63 -44.25 46.28
CA LYS A 124 45.06 -44.04 46.54
C LYS A 124 45.37 -43.78 48.03
N GLY A 125 44.37 -43.74 48.91
CA GLY A 125 44.53 -43.46 50.34
C GLY A 125 44.94 -42.02 50.66
N SER A 126 44.74 -41.08 49.72
CA SER A 126 45.14 -39.67 49.89
C SER A 126 44.09 -38.82 50.62
N VAL A 127 42.89 -39.36 50.83
CA VAL A 127 41.75 -38.67 51.46
C VAL A 127 41.07 -39.61 52.45
N GLU A 128 40.74 -39.10 53.64
CA GLU A 128 40.01 -39.86 54.67
C GLU A 128 38.52 -40.05 54.31
N ILE A 129 37.89 -41.06 54.91
CA ILE A 129 36.52 -41.50 54.55
C ILE A 129 35.49 -40.38 54.72
N ASP A 130 35.52 -39.66 55.84
CA ASP A 130 34.53 -38.60 56.11
C ASP A 130 34.64 -37.43 55.12
N ASP A 131 35.88 -37.07 54.77
CA ASP A 131 36.19 -36.04 53.79
C ASP A 131 35.80 -36.44 52.37
N PHE A 132 36.00 -37.72 52.02
CA PHE A 132 35.55 -38.31 50.77
C PHE A 132 34.03 -38.25 50.65
N VAL A 133 33.29 -38.76 51.65
CA VAL A 133 31.83 -38.80 51.62
C VAL A 133 31.26 -37.40 51.43
N LYS A 134 31.81 -36.40 52.14
CA LYS A 134 31.38 -35.00 52.01
C LYS A 134 31.60 -34.45 50.60
N LYS A 135 32.85 -34.48 50.09
CA LYS A 135 33.22 -33.88 48.80
C LYS A 135 32.60 -34.63 47.61
N PHE A 136 32.56 -35.95 47.66
CA PHE A 136 31.98 -36.79 46.61
C PHE A 136 30.47 -36.59 46.51
N THR A 137 29.76 -36.60 47.63
CA THR A 137 28.30 -36.38 47.64
C THR A 137 27.98 -34.99 47.11
N GLU A 138 28.73 -33.96 47.49
CA GLU A 138 28.55 -32.60 46.98
C GLU A 138 28.70 -32.55 45.44
N LYS A 139 29.77 -33.11 44.88
CA LYS A 139 29.99 -33.11 43.42
C LYS A 139 28.96 -33.94 42.66
N ARG A 140 28.55 -35.09 43.19
CA ARG A 140 27.49 -35.93 42.58
C ARG A 140 26.12 -35.26 42.63
N VAL A 141 25.78 -34.57 43.72
CA VAL A 141 24.56 -33.74 43.79
C VAL A 141 24.61 -32.63 42.75
N MET A 142 25.75 -31.97 42.56
CA MET A 142 25.92 -30.95 41.53
C MET A 142 25.78 -31.52 40.11
N PHE A 143 26.39 -32.67 39.82
CA PHE A 143 26.24 -33.39 38.54
C PHE A 143 24.78 -33.69 38.24
N HIS A 144 24.07 -34.37 39.13
CA HIS A 144 22.68 -34.77 38.92
C HIS A 144 21.75 -33.54 38.79
N THR A 145 21.96 -32.52 39.62
CA THR A 145 21.17 -31.28 39.56
C THR A 145 21.36 -30.57 38.21
N ARG A 146 22.60 -30.42 37.75
CA ARG A 146 22.91 -29.75 36.46
C ARG A 146 22.43 -30.57 35.27
N ARG A 147 22.61 -31.89 35.30
CA ARG A 147 22.13 -32.81 34.28
C ARG A 147 20.61 -32.75 34.12
N LEU A 148 19.86 -32.90 35.22
CA LEU A 148 18.39 -32.80 35.23
C LEU A 148 17.91 -31.43 34.72
N LYS A 149 18.57 -30.34 35.13
CA LYS A 149 18.25 -28.99 34.63
C LYS A 149 18.50 -28.87 33.12
N SER A 150 19.60 -29.42 32.59
CA SER A 150 19.89 -29.39 31.16
C SER A 150 18.89 -30.23 30.36
N GLU A 151 18.51 -31.41 30.86
CA GLU A 151 17.53 -32.30 30.23
C GLU A 151 16.15 -31.64 30.21
N LYS A 152 15.75 -31.02 31.33
CA LYS A 152 14.48 -30.28 31.40
C LYS A 152 14.46 -29.08 30.46
N LEU A 153 15.55 -28.33 30.37
CA LEU A 153 15.68 -27.19 29.47
C LEU A 153 15.63 -27.65 27.99
N ALA A 154 16.33 -28.73 27.64
CA ALA A 154 16.28 -29.31 26.30
C ALA A 154 14.87 -29.78 25.91
N GLU A 155 14.14 -30.39 26.86
CA GLU A 155 12.76 -30.79 26.64
C GLU A 155 11.84 -29.59 26.38
N LEU A 156 11.96 -28.52 27.18
CA LEU A 156 11.17 -27.30 26.97
C LEU A 156 11.47 -26.64 25.61
N LEU A 157 12.74 -26.64 25.17
CA LEU A 157 13.12 -26.13 23.85
C LEU A 157 12.50 -26.96 22.72
N ARG A 158 12.50 -28.29 22.83
CA ARG A 158 11.86 -29.19 21.87
C ARG A 158 10.34 -29.02 21.84
N GLN A 159 9.71 -28.80 22.99
CA GLN A 159 8.28 -28.52 23.04
C GLN A 159 7.96 -27.20 22.34
N GLN A 160 8.76 -26.15 22.59
CA GLN A 160 8.59 -24.85 21.96
C GLN A 160 8.69 -24.91 20.42
N SER A 161 9.63 -25.67 19.86
CA SER A 161 9.75 -25.86 18.41
C SER A 161 8.57 -26.65 17.83
N ASN A 162 8.05 -27.65 18.55
CA ASN A 162 6.89 -28.43 18.12
C ASN A 162 5.60 -27.59 18.09
N TYR A 163 5.40 -26.67 19.03
CA TYR A 163 4.26 -25.74 19.00
C TYR A 163 4.27 -24.80 17.78
N GLN A 164 5.46 -24.44 17.27
CA GLN A 164 5.58 -23.59 16.08
C GLN A 164 5.21 -24.33 14.77
N GLN A 165 5.34 -25.65 14.73
CA GLN A 165 4.99 -26.45 13.54
C GLN A 165 3.48 -26.73 13.43
N GLN A 166 2.72 -26.67 14.54
CA GLN A 166 1.29 -27.02 14.54
C GLN A 166 0.36 -25.85 14.15
N HIS A 167 0.86 -24.61 14.05
CA HIS A 167 0.05 -23.41 13.76
C HIS A 167 0.20 -22.85 12.33
N LEU A 168 0.55 -23.69 11.34
CA LEU A 168 0.39 -23.33 9.92
C LEU A 168 -0.90 -23.95 9.39
N PRO A 169 -1.94 -23.16 9.05
CA PRO A 169 -3.12 -23.71 8.38
C PRO A 169 -2.73 -24.22 6.99
N ALA A 170 -3.20 -25.42 6.67
CA ALA A 170 -2.94 -26.16 5.43
C ALA A 170 -3.60 -25.55 4.15
N PHE A 171 -3.72 -24.22 4.06
CA PHE A 171 -4.48 -23.55 3.00
C PHE A 171 -3.64 -23.02 1.81
N VAL A 172 -2.31 -23.13 1.81
CA VAL A 172 -1.48 -22.58 0.72
C VAL A 172 -0.80 -23.63 -0.18
N ALA A 173 -1.33 -24.86 -0.21
CA ALA A 173 -0.91 -25.88 -1.17
C ALA A 173 -1.70 -25.76 -2.49
N GLY A 174 -1.49 -24.66 -3.23
CA GLY A 174 -2.01 -24.57 -4.59
C GLY A 174 -2.30 -23.16 -5.07
N MET A 175 -1.26 -22.36 -5.34
CA MET A 175 -1.32 -21.35 -6.41
C MET A 175 0.09 -20.83 -6.75
N THR A 176 0.51 -21.21 -7.97
CA THR A 176 1.37 -20.48 -8.91
C THR A 176 2.84 -20.20 -8.55
N ALA A 177 3.72 -20.80 -9.35
CA ALA A 177 5.15 -20.51 -9.45
C ALA A 177 5.44 -19.01 -9.73
N PRO A 178 6.52 -18.44 -9.19
CA PRO A 178 6.98 -17.12 -9.61
C PRO A 178 7.90 -17.24 -10.82
N LEU A 179 7.61 -16.40 -11.82
CA LEU A 179 8.51 -16.04 -12.91
C LEU A 179 9.84 -15.54 -12.35
N SER A 180 10.94 -16.06 -12.89
CA SER A 180 12.29 -15.59 -12.67
C SER A 180 12.47 -14.18 -13.24
N TYR A 181 12.71 -13.20 -12.36
CA TYR A 181 13.32 -11.92 -12.74
C TYR A 181 14.72 -11.85 -12.12
N THR A 182 15.72 -11.88 -12.99
CA THR A 182 17.14 -11.72 -12.68
C THR A 182 17.48 -10.24 -12.51
N GLY A 183 18.16 -9.90 -11.40
CA GLY A 183 18.94 -8.66 -11.31
C GLY A 183 18.73 -7.86 -10.04
N HIS A 184 19.47 -8.21 -8.98
CA HIS A 184 20.43 -7.36 -8.26
C HIS A 184 20.68 -7.93 -6.85
N GLY A 185 21.95 -8.24 -6.59
CA GLY A 185 22.39 -9.07 -5.48
C GLY A 185 22.18 -8.45 -4.11
N ARG A 186 21.64 -9.26 -3.20
CA ARG A 186 21.97 -9.22 -1.78
C ARG A 186 22.15 -10.64 -1.27
N LEU A 187 23.33 -10.90 -0.72
CA LEU A 187 23.64 -12.08 0.07
C LEU A 187 22.63 -12.19 1.22
N ARG A 188 21.71 -13.15 1.11
CA ARG A 188 20.89 -13.62 2.24
C ARG A 188 21.78 -14.53 3.09
N VAL A 189 22.20 -14.03 4.25
CA VAL A 189 22.50 -14.91 5.38
C VAL A 189 21.16 -15.18 6.06
N GLY A 190 20.72 -16.43 6.01
CA GLY A 190 19.46 -16.85 6.59
C GLY A 190 19.51 -16.82 8.12
N CYS A 191 18.42 -16.37 8.73
CA CYS A 191 17.89 -16.82 10.01
C CYS A 191 16.38 -16.57 9.97
N GLY A 192 15.58 -17.60 10.23
CA GLY A 192 14.13 -17.59 10.06
C GLY A 192 13.43 -16.62 11.00
N ASN A 193 12.54 -15.79 10.43
CA ASN A 193 11.54 -15.09 11.21
C ASN A 193 10.49 -16.11 11.66
N VAL A 194 10.59 -16.57 12.90
CA VAL A 194 9.50 -17.27 13.55
C VAL A 194 8.84 -16.30 14.51
N ALA A 195 7.71 -15.73 14.10
CA ALA A 195 6.86 -14.93 14.96
C ALA A 195 6.31 -15.85 16.07
N THR A 196 7.01 -15.93 17.19
CA THR A 196 6.45 -16.50 18.42
C THR A 196 5.48 -15.49 19.01
N ASN A 197 4.24 -15.91 19.22
CA ASN A 197 3.25 -15.15 19.97
C ASN A 197 3.70 -15.10 21.44
N ARG A 198 4.60 -14.17 21.76
CA ARG A 198 5.06 -13.85 23.12
C ARG A 198 4.32 -12.57 23.54
N HIS A 199 3.79 -12.57 24.76
CA HIS A 199 3.05 -11.42 25.32
C HIS A 199 3.91 -10.14 25.44
N TYR A 200 5.25 -10.26 25.34
CA TYR A 200 6.17 -9.14 25.20
C TYR A 200 7.33 -9.49 24.26
N PRO A 201 7.76 -8.58 23.35
CA PRO A 201 8.89 -8.79 22.46
C PRO A 201 10.21 -8.84 23.23
N THR A 202 11.16 -9.65 22.75
CA THR A 202 12.53 -9.64 23.30
C THR A 202 13.24 -8.33 22.99
N LEU A 203 14.22 -7.93 23.82
CA LEU A 203 15.04 -6.72 23.56
C LEU A 203 15.71 -6.74 22.17
N ARG A 204 16.00 -7.94 21.66
CA ARG A 204 16.54 -8.16 20.32
C ARG A 204 15.49 -7.95 19.23
N GLU A 205 14.24 -8.38 19.43
CA GLU A 205 13.11 -8.10 18.52
C GLU A 205 12.71 -6.62 18.55
N SER A 206 12.78 -5.94 19.69
CA SER A 206 12.53 -4.49 19.75
C SER A 206 13.66 -3.69 19.09
N ALA A 207 14.91 -4.14 19.20
CA ALA A 207 16.06 -3.52 18.54
C ALA A 207 16.18 -3.87 17.04
N ASN A 208 15.57 -4.98 16.61
CA ASN A 208 15.49 -5.42 15.21
C ASN A 208 14.11 -5.21 14.59
N ALA A 209 13.21 -4.50 15.28
CA ALA A 209 11.93 -4.13 14.71
C ALA A 209 12.22 -3.44 13.36
N PRO A 210 11.62 -3.91 12.25
CA PRO A 210 11.64 -3.15 11.01
C PRO A 210 11.17 -1.76 11.40
N TYR A 211 12.03 -0.77 11.13
CA TYR A 211 11.95 0.62 11.55
C TYR A 211 10.53 1.09 11.89
N PRO A 212 10.31 1.82 13.02
CA PRO A 212 9.07 2.58 13.15
C PRO A 212 8.90 3.40 11.88
N GLU A 213 7.70 3.38 11.30
CA GLU A 213 7.30 4.10 10.07
C GLU A 213 7.74 5.57 10.03
N ASP A 214 8.19 6.11 11.15
CA ASP A 214 8.48 7.52 11.41
C ASP A 214 9.91 7.98 11.08
N LEU A 215 10.82 7.12 10.58
CA LEU A 215 12.24 7.47 10.40
C LEU A 215 12.70 7.77 8.95
N TYR A 216 11.82 7.86 7.96
CA TYR A 216 12.20 8.38 6.63
C TYR A 216 11.02 9.05 5.91
N GLU A 217 11.29 10.27 5.38
CA GLU A 217 10.43 11.20 4.63
C GLU A 217 8.95 11.28 5.07
N PRO A 218 8.45 12.43 5.55
CA PRO A 218 7.01 12.63 5.67
C PRO A 218 6.39 12.26 4.34
N ARG A 219 5.57 11.19 4.30
CA ARG A 219 4.79 10.89 3.10
C ARG A 219 3.93 12.12 2.89
N PHE A 220 4.26 12.91 1.87
CA PHE A 220 3.41 14.00 1.45
C PHE A 220 2.15 13.35 0.85
N GLU A 221 1.18 13.05 1.70
CA GLU A 221 -0.15 12.72 1.26
C GLU A 221 -0.67 13.95 0.51
N SER A 222 -0.77 13.83 -0.82
CA SER A 222 -1.35 14.88 -1.64
C SER A 222 -2.76 15.18 -1.11
N GLU A 223 -2.96 16.37 -0.55
CA GLU A 223 -4.27 16.86 -0.08
C GLU A 223 -5.33 16.96 -1.20
N ARG A 224 -4.96 16.67 -2.45
CA ARG A 224 -5.92 16.54 -3.55
C ARG A 224 -6.88 15.39 -3.25
N LYS A 225 -8.02 15.74 -2.64
CA LYS A 225 -9.23 14.91 -2.63
C LYS A 225 -9.75 14.83 -4.06
N TYR A 226 -9.19 13.90 -4.83
CA TYR A 226 -9.89 13.41 -6.00
C TYR A 226 -11.21 12.81 -5.50
N PRO A 227 -12.35 13.07 -6.14
CA PRO A 227 -13.59 12.42 -5.75
C PRO A 227 -13.43 10.92 -5.99
N ASP A 228 -13.09 10.18 -4.93
CA ASP A 228 -13.03 8.71 -4.91
C ASP A 228 -14.45 8.18 -5.10
N VAL A 229 -14.85 8.09 -6.36
CA VAL A 229 -16.04 7.35 -6.77
C VAL A 229 -15.74 5.87 -6.56
N ALA A 230 -16.16 5.35 -5.41
CA ALA A 230 -15.79 4.01 -4.94
C ALA A 230 -16.02 2.90 -5.99
N LEU A 231 -17.15 2.93 -6.70
CA LEU A 231 -17.54 1.94 -7.72
C LEU A 231 -18.50 2.58 -8.75
N ILE A 232 -18.28 2.31 -10.05
CA ILE A 232 -19.15 2.77 -11.14
C ILE A 232 -19.58 1.58 -11.99
N ASN A 233 -20.86 1.53 -12.35
CA ASN A 233 -21.38 0.58 -13.34
C ASN A 233 -21.45 1.25 -14.70
N VAL A 234 -20.90 0.60 -15.72
CA VAL A 234 -20.99 1.02 -17.12
C VAL A 234 -21.95 0.07 -17.83
N LEU A 235 -23.13 0.57 -18.18
CA LEU A 235 -24.15 -0.20 -18.91
C LEU A 235 -24.08 0.11 -20.41
N LEU A 236 -23.85 -0.93 -21.21
CA LEU A 236 -23.84 -0.86 -22.67
C LEU A 236 -25.15 -1.44 -23.21
N GLN A 237 -25.97 -0.60 -23.84
CA GLN A 237 -27.25 -0.99 -24.46
C GLN A 237 -27.23 -0.69 -25.96
N ALA A 238 -27.57 -1.68 -26.77
CA ALA A 238 -27.87 -1.51 -28.19
C ALA A 238 -28.93 -2.52 -28.63
N HIS A 239 -29.57 -2.24 -29.77
CA HIS A 239 -30.54 -3.14 -30.39
C HIS A 239 -29.87 -4.36 -31.06
N ASP A 240 -28.62 -4.21 -31.47
CA ASP A 240 -27.80 -5.28 -32.05
C ASP A 240 -26.73 -5.72 -31.05
N TYR A 241 -26.58 -7.03 -30.88
CA TYR A 241 -25.62 -7.64 -29.97
C TYR A 241 -24.18 -7.51 -30.47
N GLN A 242 -23.93 -7.62 -31.78
CA GLN A 242 -22.56 -7.67 -32.32
C GLN A 242 -21.72 -6.41 -32.02
N PRO A 243 -22.26 -5.18 -32.15
CA PRO A 243 -21.52 -3.98 -31.77
C PRO A 243 -21.24 -3.88 -30.27
N VAL A 244 -22.14 -4.37 -29.41
CA VAL A 244 -22.01 -4.31 -27.95
C VAL A 244 -20.85 -5.16 -27.46
N GLU A 245 -20.70 -6.37 -28.01
CA GLU A 245 -19.63 -7.30 -27.64
C GLU A 245 -18.24 -6.74 -28.03
N LYS A 246 -18.13 -6.15 -29.23
CA LYS A 246 -16.89 -5.49 -29.68
C LYS A 246 -16.56 -4.27 -28.82
N PHE A 247 -17.56 -3.47 -28.46
CA PHE A 247 -17.35 -2.27 -27.66
C PHE A 247 -17.03 -2.60 -26.20
N GLN A 248 -17.60 -3.68 -25.64
CA GLN A 248 -17.24 -4.18 -24.31
C GLN A 248 -15.75 -4.51 -24.22
N SER A 249 -15.20 -5.17 -25.25
CA SER A 249 -13.76 -5.46 -25.33
C SER A 249 -12.91 -4.19 -25.37
N TYR A 250 -13.36 -3.16 -26.10
CA TYR A 250 -12.70 -1.86 -26.15
C TYR A 250 -12.73 -1.14 -24.79
N VAL A 251 -13.87 -1.12 -24.11
CA VAL A 251 -14.03 -0.52 -22.78
C VAL A 251 -13.12 -1.21 -21.75
N HIS A 252 -13.03 -2.54 -21.80
CA HIS A 252 -12.15 -3.30 -20.92
C HIS A 252 -10.66 -3.00 -21.20
N TRP A 253 -10.27 -2.90 -22.48
CA TRP A 253 -8.93 -2.49 -22.87
C TRP A 253 -8.60 -1.07 -22.40
N ALA A 254 -9.52 -0.11 -22.58
CA ALA A 254 -9.34 1.27 -22.15
C ALA A 254 -9.23 1.38 -20.62
N ALA A 255 -10.06 0.64 -19.87
CA ALA A 255 -9.99 0.59 -18.41
C ALA A 255 -8.60 0.14 -17.92
N LYS A 256 -8.00 -0.84 -18.61
CA LYS A 256 -6.63 -1.30 -18.34
C LYS A 256 -5.58 -0.24 -18.64
N GLN A 257 -5.74 0.58 -19.69
CA GLN A 257 -4.81 1.66 -20.02
C GLN A 257 -4.82 2.80 -19.00
N PHE A 258 -5.98 3.09 -18.41
CA PHE A 258 -6.16 4.14 -17.40
C PHE A 258 -6.04 3.64 -15.96
N GLU A 259 -5.52 2.42 -15.75
CA GLU A 259 -5.32 1.81 -14.43
C GLU A 259 -6.61 1.64 -13.59
N PHE A 260 -7.78 1.57 -14.24
CA PHE A 260 -9.03 1.25 -13.55
C PHE A 260 -9.10 -0.25 -13.25
N ARG A 261 -9.39 -0.58 -11.98
CA ARG A 261 -9.64 -1.96 -11.55
C ARG A 261 -11.06 -2.39 -11.96
N VAL A 262 -11.17 -3.16 -13.04
CA VAL A 262 -12.43 -3.81 -13.43
C VAL A 262 -12.69 -4.99 -12.51
N ILE A 263 -13.82 -4.99 -11.80
CA ILE A 263 -14.19 -6.02 -10.83
C ILE A 263 -14.93 -7.16 -11.51
N GLU A 264 -15.98 -6.83 -12.27
CA GLU A 264 -16.84 -7.80 -12.95
C GLU A 264 -17.30 -7.26 -14.31
N SER A 265 -17.53 -8.16 -15.27
CA SER A 265 -18.11 -7.90 -16.58
C SER A 265 -19.11 -9.00 -16.89
N TYR A 266 -20.39 -8.64 -17.06
CA TYR A 266 -21.47 -9.59 -17.31
C TYR A 266 -22.52 -9.02 -18.27
N GLY A 267 -23.25 -9.90 -18.94
CA GLY A 267 -24.38 -9.53 -19.79
C GLY A 267 -25.69 -9.43 -18.99
N LEU A 268 -26.55 -8.48 -19.34
CA LEU A 268 -27.92 -8.41 -18.84
C LEU A 268 -28.87 -9.16 -19.77
N ALA A 269 -29.99 -9.63 -19.22
CA ALA A 269 -31.07 -10.21 -20.02
C ALA A 269 -31.60 -9.19 -21.04
N HIS A 270 -31.92 -9.67 -22.25
CA HIS A 270 -32.45 -8.81 -23.31
C HIS A 270 -33.86 -8.33 -22.95
N THR A 271 -34.15 -7.08 -23.31
CA THR A 271 -35.50 -6.50 -23.21
C THR A 271 -36.17 -6.58 -24.57
N ALA A 272 -37.15 -7.48 -24.73
CA ALA A 272 -37.95 -7.56 -25.94
C ALA A 272 -39.07 -6.50 -25.90
N GLU A 273 -38.94 -5.45 -26.71
CA GLU A 273 -40.01 -4.47 -26.90
C GLU A 273 -40.90 -4.88 -28.08
N LEU A 274 -42.20 -5.05 -27.84
CA LEU A 274 -43.19 -5.28 -28.89
C LEU A 274 -43.48 -3.96 -29.60
N VAL A 275 -42.91 -3.77 -30.79
CA VAL A 275 -43.24 -2.64 -31.65
C VAL A 275 -44.66 -2.85 -32.20
N LYS A 276 -45.61 -2.07 -31.68
CA LYS A 276 -46.98 -2.02 -32.22
C LYS A 276 -47.02 -0.94 -33.29
N GLU A 277 -47.07 -1.36 -34.55
CA GLU A 277 -47.36 -0.43 -35.64
C GLU A 277 -48.82 -0.02 -35.58
N PHE A 278 -49.07 1.27 -35.35
CA PHE A 278 -50.40 1.83 -35.45
C PHE A 278 -50.67 2.27 -36.89
N LYS A 279 -51.83 1.87 -37.41
CA LYS A 279 -52.33 2.28 -38.73
C LYS A 279 -52.51 3.81 -38.76
N ALA A 280 -52.16 4.42 -39.89
CA ALA A 280 -52.17 5.88 -40.09
C ALA A 280 -53.44 6.55 -39.54
N GLY A 281 -53.27 7.38 -38.51
CA GLY A 281 -54.36 8.12 -37.84
C GLY A 281 -54.24 8.25 -36.31
N SER A 282 -53.38 7.49 -35.64
CA SER A 282 -53.14 7.63 -34.19
C SER A 282 -52.03 8.64 -33.91
N SER A 283 -52.33 9.66 -33.10
CA SER A 283 -51.41 10.70 -32.70
C SER A 283 -50.58 10.26 -31.50
N ASP A 284 -49.26 10.09 -31.65
CA ASP A 284 -48.35 10.46 -30.57
C ASP A 284 -46.94 10.81 -31.06
N ARG A 285 -46.31 11.78 -30.39
CA ARG A 285 -45.02 12.39 -30.76
C ARG A 285 -43.98 12.07 -29.69
N SER A 286 -42.81 11.54 -30.07
CA SER A 286 -41.61 11.69 -29.23
C SER A 286 -40.31 11.84 -30.04
N SER A 287 -39.81 13.07 -29.98
CA SER A 287 -38.43 13.59 -29.99
C SER A 287 -37.21 12.70 -30.31
N HIS A 288 -36.49 13.19 -31.30
CA HIS A 288 -35.06 13.14 -31.63
C HIS A 288 -34.06 12.62 -30.57
N ALA A 289 -33.43 11.48 -30.88
CA ALA A 289 -32.06 11.12 -30.51
C ALA A 289 -31.43 10.32 -31.67
N PRO A 290 -30.12 10.44 -31.96
CA PRO A 290 -29.47 9.74 -33.06
C PRO A 290 -29.37 8.22 -32.82
N VAL A 291 -29.37 7.46 -33.93
CA VAL A 291 -29.60 6.02 -34.00
C VAL A 291 -28.48 5.19 -33.35
N GLY A 292 -28.85 4.35 -32.38
CA GLY A 292 -28.16 3.08 -32.10
C GLY A 292 -27.54 2.87 -30.72
N MET A 293 -27.34 3.91 -29.89
CA MET A 293 -26.74 3.75 -28.55
C MET A 293 -27.31 4.72 -27.52
N LYS A 294 -27.71 4.20 -26.35
CA LYS A 294 -27.97 4.99 -25.14
C LYS A 294 -26.96 4.57 -24.07
N ILE A 295 -26.10 5.51 -23.66
CA ILE A 295 -25.19 5.32 -22.52
C ILE A 295 -25.86 5.89 -21.28
N ASN A 296 -26.02 5.08 -20.24
CA ASN A 296 -26.60 5.51 -18.97
C ASN A 296 -25.59 5.27 -17.84
N VAL A 297 -25.03 6.34 -17.29
CA VAL A 297 -24.05 6.29 -16.21
C VAL A 297 -24.77 6.61 -14.89
N LYS A 298 -24.91 5.61 -14.02
CA LYS A 298 -25.60 5.74 -12.73
C LYS A 298 -24.69 5.26 -11.59
N LYS A 299 -24.77 5.92 -10.43
CA LYS A 299 -24.14 5.46 -9.19
C LYS A 299 -24.75 4.12 -8.76
N HIS A 300 -23.91 3.16 -8.37
CA HIS A 300 -24.34 1.84 -7.90
C HIS A 300 -25.26 1.95 -6.67
N CYS A 301 -26.46 1.36 -6.72
CA CYS A 301 -27.39 1.27 -5.61
C CYS A 301 -27.68 -0.22 -5.30
N PRO A 302 -27.83 -0.65 -4.02
CA PRO A 302 -28.18 -2.04 -3.67
C PRO A 302 -29.48 -2.55 -4.32
N ARG A 303 -30.36 -1.64 -4.77
CA ARG A 303 -31.57 -1.99 -5.51
C ARG A 303 -31.30 -2.47 -6.94
N ASP A 304 -30.16 -2.10 -7.52
CA ASP A 304 -29.75 -2.55 -8.86
C ASP A 304 -29.39 -4.05 -8.86
N GLU A 305 -28.99 -4.61 -7.71
CA GLU A 305 -28.81 -6.07 -7.52
C GLU A 305 -30.13 -6.84 -7.50
N GLN A 306 -31.25 -6.21 -7.12
CA GLN A 306 -32.57 -6.85 -7.10
C GLN A 306 -33.16 -6.98 -8.50
N CYS A 307 -32.86 -6.07 -9.42
CA CYS A 307 -33.25 -6.16 -10.83
C CYS A 307 -32.51 -7.27 -11.60
N ARG A 308 -31.52 -7.93 -10.97
CA ARG A 308 -30.81 -9.11 -11.48
C ARG A 308 -31.64 -10.39 -11.37
N TYR A 309 -32.58 -10.45 -10.42
CA TYR A 309 -33.28 -11.69 -10.07
C TYR A 309 -34.52 -11.87 -10.95
N ILE A 310 -34.63 -13.03 -11.61
CA ILE A 310 -35.89 -13.45 -12.21
C ILE A 310 -36.85 -13.68 -11.04
N PRO A 311 -38.01 -12.99 -10.95
CA PRO A 311 -38.97 -13.22 -9.89
C PRO A 311 -39.37 -14.70 -9.92
N ASP A 312 -39.14 -15.42 -8.83
CA ASP A 312 -39.63 -16.79 -8.68
C ASP A 312 -41.15 -16.71 -8.49
N PRO A 313 -41.96 -17.13 -9.49
CA PRO A 313 -43.42 -17.01 -9.42
C PRO A 313 -43.96 -17.80 -8.23
N GLN A 314 -43.36 -18.95 -7.93
CA GLN A 314 -43.80 -19.80 -6.82
C GLN A 314 -43.54 -19.11 -5.48
N LEU A 315 -42.42 -18.39 -5.35
CA LEU A 315 -42.07 -17.69 -4.12
C LEU A 315 -42.98 -16.48 -3.86
N GLU A 316 -43.34 -15.72 -4.89
CA GLU A 316 -44.32 -14.64 -4.73
C GLU A 316 -45.73 -15.19 -4.48
N ASP A 317 -46.14 -16.27 -5.14
CA ASP A 317 -47.42 -16.95 -4.87
C ASP A 317 -47.49 -17.45 -3.41
N PHE A 318 -46.40 -18.04 -2.89
CA PHE A 318 -46.31 -18.45 -1.49
C PHE A 318 -46.38 -17.26 -0.53
N LYS A 319 -45.71 -16.15 -0.86
CA LYS A 319 -45.70 -14.93 -0.05
C LYS A 319 -47.04 -14.20 -0.07
N GLU A 320 -47.76 -14.24 -1.19
CA GLU A 320 -49.13 -13.75 -1.31
C GLU A 320 -50.11 -14.65 -0.55
N THR A 321 -49.92 -15.98 -0.63
CA THR A 321 -50.67 -16.95 0.18
C THR A 321 -50.47 -16.70 1.68
N LEU A 322 -49.25 -16.46 2.14
CA LEU A 322 -48.97 -16.12 3.54
C LEU A 322 -49.56 -14.76 3.94
N ARG A 323 -49.48 -13.74 3.08
CA ARG A 323 -50.15 -12.45 3.31
C ARG A 323 -51.66 -12.57 3.40
N ASN A 324 -52.25 -13.45 2.60
CA ASN A 324 -53.69 -13.75 2.65
C ASN A 324 -54.04 -14.57 3.89
N LEU A 325 -53.16 -15.48 4.35
CA LEU A 325 -53.34 -16.16 5.65
C LEU A 325 -53.19 -15.20 6.84
N ASP A 326 -52.51 -14.06 6.69
CA ASP A 326 -52.46 -13.03 7.70
C ASP A 326 -53.74 -12.18 7.79
N ASP A 327 -54.64 -12.29 6.80
CA ASP A 327 -55.96 -11.64 6.83
C ASP A 327 -56.92 -12.41 7.78
N PRO A 328 -57.45 -11.77 8.84
CA PRO A 328 -58.35 -12.42 9.79
C PRO A 328 -59.63 -12.96 9.15
N VAL A 329 -60.07 -12.38 8.02
CA VAL A 329 -61.24 -12.86 7.27
C VAL A 329 -60.95 -14.22 6.65
N VAL A 330 -59.76 -14.39 6.08
CA VAL A 330 -59.33 -15.64 5.43
C VAL A 330 -59.07 -16.74 6.48
N ARG A 331 -58.48 -16.40 7.64
CA ARG A 331 -58.29 -17.36 8.74
C ARG A 331 -59.61 -17.89 9.30
N LYS A 332 -60.63 -17.03 9.45
CA LYS A 332 -61.98 -17.46 9.83
C LYS A 332 -62.61 -18.37 8.79
N LEU A 333 -62.43 -18.06 7.50
CA LEU A 333 -62.98 -18.86 6.42
C LEU A 333 -62.33 -20.24 6.32
N LEU A 334 -61.05 -20.35 6.69
CA LEU A 334 -60.28 -21.61 6.76
C LEU A 334 -60.46 -22.36 8.10
N GLY A 335 -61.24 -21.80 9.04
CA GLY A 335 -61.55 -22.43 10.33
C GLY A 335 -60.40 -22.43 11.34
N TRP A 336 -59.43 -21.52 11.20
CA TRP A 336 -58.23 -21.45 12.04
C TRP A 336 -58.37 -20.46 13.21
N GLU A 337 -59.44 -19.65 13.21
CA GLU A 337 -59.87 -18.82 14.33
C GLU A 337 -61.36 -19.09 14.62
N ALA A 338 -61.73 -19.22 15.89
CA ALA A 338 -63.10 -19.53 16.34
C ALA A 338 -64.06 -18.34 16.26
#